data_AF-A0A225DT79-F1
#
_entry.id   AF-A0A225DT79-F1
#
_cell.length_a   1.000
_cell.length_b   1.000
_cell.length_c   1.000
_cell.angle_alpha   90.00
_cell.angle_beta   90.00
_cell.angle_gamma   90.00
#
_symmetry.space_group_name_H-M   'P 1'
#
loop_
_entity.id
_entity.type
_entity.pdbx_description
1 polymer ?
#
loop_
_entity_poly.entity_id
_entity_poly.type
_entity_poly.pdbx_seq_one_letter_code
_entity_poly.pdbx_strand_id
1 'polypeptide(L)'
;MKLRSDAAGRAICGISSGGICAFTAAWERPDLFSKVLSHVGSFTNIQGGDVFPGMIRKTEKKPIRVFLQDGSNDLDNLHGSWPLANQQMAAALKFMKYDYKFEFGDGGHNGKHGGAILPDSLRWLWRDTADTQAAK
;
A
#
# COMPACT_ATOMS: atom_id res chain seq x y z
N MET A 1 13.85 17.51 -19.12
CA MET A 1 12.84 16.60 -18.53
C MET A 1 11.93 17.40 -17.61
N LYS A 2 10.60 17.42 -17.84
CA LYS A 2 9.63 18.14 -16.99
C LYS A 2 9.01 17.14 -16.03
N LEU A 3 9.34 17.25 -14.74
CA LEU A 3 8.79 16.39 -13.69
C LEU A 3 7.45 16.93 -13.18
N ARG A 4 6.53 16.02 -12.83
CA ARG A 4 5.31 16.39 -12.11
C ARG A 4 5.66 16.83 -10.68
N SER A 5 5.01 17.89 -10.22
CA SER A 5 5.18 18.44 -8.86
C SER A 5 4.00 18.15 -7.93
N ASP A 6 2.94 17.53 -8.44
CA ASP A 6 1.73 17.19 -7.70
C ASP A 6 1.79 15.77 -7.09
N ALA A 7 0.93 15.51 -6.11
CA ALA A 7 0.85 14.20 -5.44
C ALA A 7 0.59 13.06 -6.43
N ALA A 8 -0.20 13.32 -7.47
CA ALA A 8 -0.50 12.37 -8.53
C ALA A 8 0.74 11.94 -9.34
N GLY A 9 1.82 12.71 -9.34
CA GLY A 9 3.12 12.31 -9.89
C GLY A 9 4.00 11.47 -8.97
N ARG A 10 3.60 11.23 -7.72
CA ARG A 10 4.47 10.67 -6.67
C ARG A 10 3.86 9.42 -6.05
N ALA A 11 4.72 8.43 -5.84
CA ALA A 11 4.42 7.24 -5.05
C ALA A 11 5.47 7.05 -3.96
N ILE A 12 5.09 6.37 -2.90
CA ILE A 12 5.99 5.92 -1.86
C ILE A 12 5.79 4.41 -1.66
N CYS A 13 6.89 3.69 -1.45
CA CYS A 13 6.87 2.24 -1.35
C CYS A 13 7.73 1.72 -0.22
N GLY A 14 7.41 0.52 0.26
CA GLY A 14 8.27 -0.17 1.20
C GLY A 14 7.83 -1.60 1.48
N ILE A 15 8.71 -2.32 2.16
CA ILE A 15 8.52 -3.69 2.63
C ILE A 15 8.52 -3.72 4.16
N SER A 16 7.68 -4.56 4.79
CA SER A 16 7.63 -4.70 6.25
C SER A 16 7.32 -3.36 6.94
N SER A 17 8.17 -2.90 7.85
CA SER A 17 8.07 -1.56 8.48
C SER A 17 8.13 -0.43 7.46
N GLY A 18 8.78 -0.63 6.32
CA GLY A 18 8.75 0.30 5.19
C GLY A 18 7.36 0.40 4.56
N GLY A 19 6.57 -0.69 4.57
CA GLY A 19 5.23 -0.73 4.02
C GLY A 19 4.23 0.11 4.82
N ILE A 20 4.24 -0.03 6.17
CA ILE A 20 3.45 0.85 7.04
C ILE A 20 3.96 2.29 6.99
N CYS A 21 5.27 2.52 6.96
CA CYS A 21 5.84 3.87 6.81
C CYS A 21 5.35 4.56 5.52
N ALA A 22 5.36 3.84 4.39
CA ALA A 22 4.84 4.33 3.11
C ALA A 22 3.35 4.70 3.20
N PHE A 23 2.55 3.84 3.83
CA PHE A 23 1.13 4.13 4.06
C PHE A 23 0.93 5.35 4.96
N THR A 24 1.61 5.42 6.11
CA THR A 24 1.53 6.54 7.05
C THR A 24 1.91 7.86 6.38
N ALA A 25 2.98 7.89 5.59
CA ALA A 25 3.40 9.10 4.89
C ALA A 25 2.32 9.61 3.92
N ALA A 26 1.70 8.72 3.14
CA ALA A 26 0.60 9.10 2.26
C ALA A 26 -0.70 9.42 3.03
N TRP A 27 -0.93 8.76 4.16
CA TRP A 27 -2.08 8.99 5.02
C TRP A 27 -2.02 10.39 5.64
N GLU A 28 -0.85 10.79 6.15
CA GLU A 28 -0.64 12.09 6.78
C GLU A 28 -0.40 13.22 5.77
N ARG A 29 0.24 12.92 4.63
CA ARG A 29 0.57 13.88 3.57
C ARG A 29 0.03 13.44 2.20
N PRO A 30 -1.31 13.34 2.05
CA PRO A 30 -1.92 12.98 0.77
C PRO A 30 -1.69 14.04 -0.32
N ASP A 31 -1.29 15.26 0.07
CA ASP A 31 -0.86 16.35 -0.80
C ASP A 31 0.54 16.13 -1.40
N LEU A 32 1.35 15.24 -0.81
CA LEU A 32 2.67 14.88 -1.30
C LEU A 32 2.71 13.52 -1.98
N PHE A 33 2.02 12.52 -1.42
CA PHE A 33 2.01 11.15 -1.94
C PHE A 33 0.58 10.65 -2.09
N SER A 34 0.16 10.37 -3.33
CA SER A 34 -1.18 9.80 -3.58
C SER A 34 -1.17 8.32 -3.96
N LYS A 35 0.01 7.70 -4.02
CA LYS A 35 0.18 6.30 -4.42
C LYS A 35 1.06 5.57 -3.41
N VAL A 36 0.60 4.43 -2.93
CA VAL A 36 1.29 3.60 -1.93
C VAL A 36 1.49 2.20 -2.48
N LEU A 37 2.72 1.68 -2.37
CA LEU A 37 3.02 0.25 -2.55
C LEU A 37 3.54 -0.31 -1.23
N SER A 38 2.81 -1.27 -0.65
CA SER A 38 3.20 -1.92 0.60
C SER A 38 3.30 -3.43 0.38
N HIS A 39 4.49 -3.99 0.59
CA HIS A 39 4.71 -5.45 0.59
C HIS A 39 4.93 -5.93 2.02
N VAL A 40 4.27 -7.03 2.41
CA VAL A 40 4.30 -7.64 3.75
C VAL A 40 4.25 -6.58 4.87
N GLY A 41 3.35 -5.59 4.73
CA GLY A 41 3.38 -4.36 5.52
C GLY A 41 3.10 -4.60 6.99
N SER A 42 3.88 -3.98 7.88
CA SER A 42 3.76 -4.16 9.33
C SER A 42 2.62 -3.36 9.96
N PHE A 43 1.38 -3.67 9.57
CA PHE A 43 0.15 -3.10 10.13
C PHE A 43 -0.32 -3.79 11.42
N THR A 44 0.60 -4.44 12.13
CA THR A 44 0.39 -5.07 13.43
C THR A 44 0.66 -4.07 14.56
N ASN A 45 0.53 -4.50 15.83
CA ASN A 45 0.75 -3.64 16.99
C ASN A 45 2.26 -3.46 17.29
N ILE A 46 3.00 -3.00 16.28
CA ILE A 46 4.31 -2.36 16.44
C ILE A 46 4.03 -0.86 16.53
N GLN A 47 4.28 -0.29 17.71
CA GLN A 47 4.08 1.16 17.95
C GLN A 47 2.66 1.64 17.58
N GLY A 48 1.63 0.80 17.80
CA GLY A 48 0.23 1.12 17.50
C GLY A 48 -0.15 1.11 16.02
N GLY A 49 0.59 0.42 15.16
CA GLY A 49 0.29 0.33 13.72
C GLY A 49 -1.05 -0.35 13.37
N ASP A 50 -1.61 -1.12 14.28
CA ASP A 50 -2.88 -1.85 14.15
C ASP A 50 -4.12 -0.96 14.18
N VAL A 51 -3.97 0.35 14.47
CA VAL A 51 -5.10 1.29 14.49
C VAL A 51 -5.59 1.68 13.09
N PHE A 52 -4.77 1.50 12.05
CA PHE A 52 -5.06 1.99 10.70
C PHE A 52 -6.38 1.47 10.09
N PRO A 53 -6.74 0.17 10.17
CA PRO A 53 -8.03 -0.31 9.69
C PRO A 53 -9.22 0.43 10.35
N GLY A 54 -9.11 0.73 11.65
CA GLY A 54 -10.11 1.50 12.39
C GLY A 54 -10.17 2.96 11.98
N MET A 55 -9.02 3.60 11.78
CA MET A 55 -8.93 4.99 11.30
C MET A 55 -9.51 5.13 9.89
N ILE A 56 -9.13 4.24 8.96
CA ILE A 56 -9.63 4.24 7.58
C ILE A 56 -11.15 4.30 7.57
N ARG A 57 -11.82 3.47 8.35
CA ARG A 57 -13.29 3.37 8.41
C ARG A 57 -13.98 4.60 8.99
N LYS A 58 -13.27 5.47 9.71
CA LYS A 58 -13.83 6.62 10.44
C LYS A 58 -13.42 7.97 9.87
N THR A 59 -12.45 8.01 8.96
CA THR A 59 -11.95 9.24 8.34
C THR A 59 -12.60 9.46 6.98
N GLU A 60 -12.87 10.71 6.62
CA GLU A 60 -13.22 11.07 5.24
C GLU A 60 -12.18 10.50 4.26
N LYS A 61 -12.66 10.02 3.11
CA LYS A 61 -11.79 9.35 2.15
C LYS A 61 -10.69 10.29 1.65
N LYS A 62 -9.43 9.96 1.94
CA LYS A 62 -8.26 10.68 1.45
C LYS A 62 -7.96 10.31 -0.01
N PRO A 63 -7.36 11.21 -0.82
CA PRO A 63 -7.09 10.95 -2.24
C PRO A 63 -5.83 10.08 -2.43
N ILE A 64 -5.81 8.89 -1.82
CA ILE A 64 -4.73 7.91 -1.92
C ILE A 64 -5.19 6.63 -2.62
N ARG A 65 -4.28 6.04 -3.39
CA ARG A 65 -4.41 4.73 -4.02
C ARG A 65 -3.39 3.77 -3.41
N VAL A 66 -3.79 2.54 -3.11
CA VAL A 66 -2.97 1.62 -2.32
C VAL A 66 -2.86 0.26 -3.01
N PHE A 67 -1.63 -0.18 -3.27
CA PHE A 67 -1.34 -1.57 -3.61
C PHE A 67 -0.75 -2.26 -2.38
N LEU A 68 -1.43 -3.30 -1.93
CA LEU A 68 -1.01 -4.16 -0.83
C LEU A 68 -0.57 -5.52 -1.40
N GLN A 69 0.49 -6.09 -0.84
CA GLN A 69 0.84 -7.49 -1.02
C GLN A 69 1.16 -8.10 0.33
N ASP A 70 0.65 -9.31 0.57
CA ASP A 70 1.09 -10.14 1.70
C ASP A 70 1.03 -11.63 1.30
N GLY A 71 1.36 -12.55 2.20
CA GLY A 71 1.24 -13.99 2.00
C GLY A 71 0.76 -14.70 3.26
N SER A 72 0.12 -15.86 3.10
CA SER A 72 -0.48 -16.60 4.21
C SER A 72 0.51 -17.15 5.22
N ASN A 73 1.80 -17.27 4.85
CA ASN A 73 2.87 -17.77 5.70
C ASN A 73 3.75 -16.63 6.26
N ASP A 74 3.25 -15.39 6.26
CA ASP A 74 3.93 -14.25 6.90
C ASP A 74 3.90 -14.37 8.44
N LEU A 75 4.61 -13.48 9.14
CA LEU A 75 4.86 -13.53 10.57
C LEU A 75 3.56 -13.54 11.40
N ASP A 76 3.59 -14.34 12.45
CA ASP A 76 2.65 -14.28 13.56
C ASP A 76 3.44 -14.36 14.87
N ASN A 77 3.42 -13.28 15.64
CA ASN A 77 4.22 -13.15 16.86
C ASN A 77 3.55 -12.24 17.89
N LEU A 78 4.28 -11.85 18.94
CA LEU A 78 3.75 -11.02 20.04
C LEU A 78 3.15 -9.67 19.61
N HIS A 79 3.50 -9.17 18.41
CA HIS A 79 2.93 -7.94 17.86
C HIS A 79 1.65 -8.18 17.05
N GLY A 80 1.36 -9.43 16.67
CA GLY A 80 0.20 -9.85 15.89
C GLY A 80 0.57 -10.65 14.64
N SER A 81 -0.45 -10.88 13.81
CA SER A 81 -0.37 -11.63 12.55
C SER A 81 -0.35 -10.67 11.35
N TRP A 82 0.75 -10.66 10.60
CA TRP A 82 0.90 -9.85 9.38
C TRP A 82 -0.15 -10.19 8.31
N PRO A 83 -0.40 -11.48 7.99
CA PRO A 83 -1.42 -11.85 7.01
C PRO A 83 -2.79 -11.30 7.40
N LEU A 84 -3.17 -11.43 8.67
CA LEU A 84 -4.44 -10.91 9.18
C LEU A 84 -4.48 -9.39 9.14
N ALA A 85 -3.41 -8.71 9.52
CA ALA A 85 -3.33 -7.25 9.52
C ALA A 85 -3.46 -6.66 8.11
N ASN A 86 -2.78 -7.22 7.10
CA ASN A 86 -2.93 -6.77 5.72
C ASN A 86 -4.33 -7.09 5.14
N GLN A 87 -4.95 -8.21 5.52
CA GLN A 87 -6.35 -8.49 5.20
C GLN A 87 -7.30 -7.47 5.84
N GLN A 88 -7.06 -7.08 7.09
CA GLN A 88 -7.85 -6.04 7.78
C GLN A 88 -7.72 -4.67 7.11
N MET A 89 -6.50 -4.31 6.69
CA MET A 89 -6.26 -3.11 5.87
C MET A 89 -7.06 -3.16 4.56
N ALA A 90 -6.95 -4.25 3.80
CA ALA A 90 -7.70 -4.45 2.56
C ALA A 90 -9.22 -4.36 2.79
N ALA A 91 -9.74 -4.97 3.84
CA ALA A 91 -11.15 -4.90 4.20
C ALA A 91 -11.62 -3.48 4.56
N ALA A 92 -10.79 -2.70 5.27
CA ALA A 92 -11.08 -1.30 5.59
C ALA A 92 -11.07 -0.40 4.35
N LEU A 93 -10.08 -0.55 3.47
CA LEU A 93 -9.99 0.15 2.19
C LEU A 93 -11.20 -0.17 1.30
N LYS A 94 -11.61 -1.44 1.24
CA LYS A 94 -12.82 -1.88 0.52
C LYS A 94 -14.08 -1.22 1.05
N PHE A 95 -14.28 -1.23 2.38
CA PHE A 95 -15.45 -0.66 3.02
C PHE A 95 -15.62 0.84 2.67
N MET A 96 -14.52 1.58 2.73
CA MET A 96 -14.48 3.02 2.42
C MET A 96 -14.35 3.31 0.92
N LYS A 97 -14.46 2.28 0.07
CA LYS A 97 -14.42 2.38 -1.40
C LYS A 97 -13.14 3.09 -1.90
N TYR A 98 -11.99 2.85 -1.25
CA TYR A 98 -10.71 3.30 -1.76
C TYR A 98 -10.37 2.63 -3.08
N ASP A 99 -9.52 3.29 -3.86
CA ASP A 99 -8.88 2.68 -5.00
C ASP A 99 -7.70 1.83 -4.49
N TYR A 100 -7.93 0.53 -4.32
CA TYR A 100 -6.94 -0.38 -3.77
C TYR A 100 -6.86 -1.69 -4.56
N LYS A 101 -5.70 -2.34 -4.46
CA LYS A 101 -5.49 -3.71 -4.92
C LYS A 101 -4.74 -4.47 -3.83
N PHE A 102 -5.14 -5.72 -3.59
CA PHE A 102 -4.51 -6.59 -2.61
C PHE A 102 -4.17 -7.91 -3.27
N GLU A 103 -2.87 -8.21 -3.38
CA GLU A 103 -2.35 -9.49 -3.86
C GLU A 103 -1.95 -10.34 -2.65
N PHE A 104 -2.67 -11.43 -2.43
CA PHE A 104 -2.45 -12.31 -1.29
C PHE A 104 -1.96 -13.67 -1.79
N GLY A 105 -0.69 -13.97 -1.51
CA GLY A 105 -0.06 -15.23 -1.90
C GLY A 105 0.08 -16.20 -0.72
N ASP A 106 0.97 -17.17 -0.89
CA ASP A 106 1.37 -18.15 0.12
C ASP A 106 2.79 -17.92 0.67
N GLY A 107 3.46 -16.83 0.26
CA GLY A 107 4.80 -16.48 0.73
C GLY A 107 4.85 -16.10 2.22
N GLY A 108 6.06 -16.06 2.77
CA GLY A 108 6.33 -15.52 4.11
C GLY A 108 6.96 -14.12 4.10
N HIS A 109 7.54 -13.71 5.23
CA HIS A 109 8.10 -12.35 5.44
C HIS A 109 9.37 -12.04 4.63
N ASN A 110 9.22 -11.91 3.32
CA ASN A 110 10.34 -11.65 2.41
C ASN A 110 9.86 -10.96 1.12
N GLY A 111 10.83 -10.51 0.32
CA GLY A 111 10.56 -9.79 -0.92
C GLY A 111 10.32 -10.65 -2.16
N LYS A 112 10.21 -11.99 -2.06
CA LYS A 112 10.14 -12.84 -3.26
C LYS A 112 8.86 -12.60 -4.07
N HIS A 113 7.70 -12.69 -3.43
CA HIS A 113 6.42 -12.49 -4.11
C HIS A 113 6.27 -11.04 -4.56
N GLY A 114 6.42 -10.08 -3.64
CA GLY A 114 6.35 -8.65 -3.95
C GLY A 114 7.33 -8.22 -5.05
N GLY A 115 8.55 -8.77 -5.06
CA GLY A 115 9.53 -8.50 -6.12
C GLY A 115 9.11 -9.06 -7.47
N ALA A 116 8.54 -10.27 -7.51
CA ALA A 116 8.04 -10.88 -8.75
C ALA A 116 6.89 -10.09 -9.39
N ILE A 117 5.99 -9.54 -8.57
CA ILE A 117 4.82 -8.78 -9.06
C ILE A 117 5.09 -7.27 -9.19
N LEU A 118 6.27 -6.78 -8.79
CA LEU A 118 6.58 -5.35 -8.76
C LEU A 118 6.26 -4.62 -10.09
N PRO A 119 6.62 -5.15 -11.28
CA PRO A 119 6.28 -4.49 -12.55
C PRO A 119 4.77 -4.29 -12.73
N ASP A 120 3.95 -5.28 -12.36
CA ASP A 120 2.50 -5.20 -12.46
C ASP A 120 1.90 -4.28 -11.38
N SER A 121 2.47 -4.29 -10.17
CA SER A 121 2.10 -3.35 -9.11
C SER A 121 2.32 -1.89 -9.54
N LEU A 122 3.45 -1.62 -10.21
CA LEU A 122 3.76 -0.30 -10.76
C LEU A 122 2.84 0.05 -11.94
N ARG A 123 2.57 -0.87 -12.87
CA ARG A 123 1.58 -0.60 -13.93
C ARG A 123 0.21 -0.27 -13.36
N TRP A 124 -0.24 -1.03 -12.35
CA TRP A 124 -1.53 -0.78 -11.71
C TRP A 124 -1.56 0.57 -10.99
N LEU A 125 -0.51 0.93 -10.25
CA LEU A 125 -0.46 2.20 -9.52
C LEU A 125 -0.46 3.43 -10.46
N TRP A 126 0.11 3.31 -11.67
CA TRP A 126 0.23 4.40 -12.65
C TRP A 126 -0.72 4.27 -13.85
N ARG A 127 -1.70 3.37 -13.80
CA ARG A 127 -2.62 3.09 -14.93
C ARG A 127 -3.46 4.28 -15.43
N ASP A 128 -3.49 5.38 -14.69
CA ASP A 128 -4.14 6.64 -15.05
C ASP A 128 -3.17 7.69 -15.61
N THR A 129 -1.88 7.35 -15.69
CA THR A 129 -0.87 8.18 -16.33
C THR A 129 -0.91 7.90 -17.82
N ALA A 130 -1.26 8.90 -18.63
CA ALA A 130 -1.32 8.77 -20.07
C ALA A 130 0.02 8.25 -20.61
N ASP A 131 -0.03 7.27 -21.53
CA ASP A 131 1.15 6.79 -22.23
C ASP A 131 1.80 7.97 -22.96
N THR A 132 3.07 8.22 -22.65
CA THR A 132 3.85 9.26 -23.31
C THR A 132 4.20 8.90 -24.77
N GLN A 133 3.65 7.80 -25.31
CA GLN A 133 3.86 7.35 -26.68
C GLN A 133 2.87 7.93 -27.71
N ALA A 134 1.91 8.77 -27.30
CA ALA A 134 1.01 9.44 -28.25
C ALA A 134 1.60 10.71 -28.92
N ALA A 135 2.89 10.98 -28.74
CA ALA A 135 3.59 12.08 -29.40
C ALA A 135 4.70 11.54 -30.32
N LYS A 136 4.30 11.00 -31.47
CA LYS A 136 5.11 10.95 -32.69
C LYS A 136 4.23 11.27 -33.88
#